data_AF-A0A0P0VWK6-F1
#
_entry.id   AF-A0A0P0VWK6-F1
#
_cell.length_a   1.000
_cell.length_b   1.000
_cell.length_c   1.000
_cell.angle_alpha   90.00
_cell.angle_beta   90.00
_cell.angle_gamma   90.00
#
_symmetry.space_group_name_H-M   'P 1'
#
loop_
_entity.id
_entity.type
_entity.pdbx_description
1 polymer ?
#
loop_
_entity_poly.entity_id
_entity_poly.type
_entity_poly.pdbx_seq_one_letter_code
_entity_poly.pdbx_strand_id
1 'polypeptide(L)' 'RFACPGEGLPPEIVQDMFSNSRWTTQEGIGLSICRKILKLMGGEVQYIRESERSFFHIVLELPQPQQAASRGTS' A
#
# COMPACT_ATOMS: atom_id res chain seq x y z
N ARG A 1 6.46 -0.74 -9.34
CA ARG A 1 6.67 0.66 -8.93
C ARG A 1 5.62 1.52 -9.64
N PHE A 2 4.68 2.11 -8.89
CA PHE A 2 3.77 3.13 -9.40
C PHE A 2 4.34 4.49 -8.97
N ALA A 3 4.66 5.36 -9.92
CA ALA A 3 5.23 6.68 -9.66
C ALA A 3 4.53 7.70 -10.55
N CYS A 4 4.07 8.80 -9.96
CA CYS A 4 3.49 9.92 -10.69
C CYS A 4 4.50 11.07 -10.68
N PRO A 5 4.87 11.65 -11.84
CA PRO A 5 5.70 12.85 -11.87
C PRO A 5 4.91 14.03 -11.29
N GLY A 6 5.48 14.77 -10.34
CA GLY A 6 4.85 15.94 -9.72
C GLY A 6 5.13 16.08 -8.23
N GLU A 7 4.54 17.11 -7.61
CA GLU A 7 4.76 17.45 -6.18
C GLU A 7 4.33 16.34 -5.21
N GLY A 8 3.58 15.35 -5.66
CA GLY A 8 3.04 14.29 -4.82
C GLY A 8 1.70 14.67 -4.20
N LEU A 9 1.27 13.90 -3.21
CA LEU A 9 -0.01 14.10 -2.55
C LEU A 9 0.05 15.30 -1.60
N PRO A 10 -1.03 16.10 -1.55
CA PRO A 10 -1.23 17.08 -0.51
C PRO A 10 -1.10 16.47 0.90
N PRO A 11 -0.49 17.17 1.87
CA PRO A 11 -0.28 16.68 3.23
C PRO A 11 -1.56 16.18 3.92
N GLU A 12 -2.70 16.83 3.65
CA GLU A 12 -4.02 16.46 4.19
C GLU A 12 -4.49 15.09 3.71
N ILE A 13 -4.22 14.73 2.45
CA ILE A 13 -4.56 13.41 1.90
C ILE A 13 -3.70 12.33 2.57
N VAL A 14 -2.41 12.60 2.73
CA VAL A 14 -1.48 11.70 3.44
C VAL A 14 -1.90 11.57 4.91
N GLN A 15 -2.27 12.67 5.55
CA GLN A 15 -2.75 12.66 6.93
C GLN A 15 -4.00 11.81 7.07
N ASP A 16 -5.00 11.96 6.19
CA ASP A 16 -6.22 11.15 6.21
C ASP A 16 -5.96 9.66 5.96
N MET A 17 -5.00 9.33 5.09
CA MET A 17 -4.61 7.94 4.83
C MET A 17 -4.07 7.23 6.09
N PHE A 18 -3.29 7.94 6.92
CA PHE A 18 -2.61 7.35 8.09
C PHE A 18 -3.32 7.63 9.43
N SER A 19 -3.98 8.76 9.56
CA SER A 19 -4.64 9.24 10.77
C SER A 19 -6.15 9.15 10.60
N ASN A 20 -6.77 8.16 11.24
CA ASN A 20 -8.21 7.90 11.22
C ASN A 20 -9.09 9.03 11.83
N SER A 21 -8.54 10.22 12.11
CA SER A 21 -9.14 11.20 13.03
C SER A 21 -9.85 12.36 12.37
N ARG A 22 -9.68 12.59 11.06
CA ARG A 22 -10.23 13.79 10.40
C ARG A 22 -11.04 13.52 9.14
N TRP A 23 -10.73 12.48 8.36
CA TRP A 23 -11.49 12.05 7.17
C TRP A 23 -11.92 13.23 6.30
N THR A 24 -10.97 14.15 6.07
CA THR A 24 -11.23 15.45 5.44
C THR A 24 -11.32 15.39 3.92
N THR A 25 -10.70 14.39 3.31
CA THR A 25 -10.58 14.24 1.85
C THR A 25 -11.13 12.89 1.39
N GLN A 26 -11.85 12.89 0.27
CA GLN A 26 -12.42 11.67 -0.30
C GLN A 26 -11.30 10.70 -0.75
N GLU A 27 -10.24 11.25 -1.33
CA GLU A 27 -9.04 10.54 -1.75
C GLU A 27 -8.32 9.91 -0.56
N GLY A 28 -8.16 10.64 0.55
CA GLY A 28 -7.55 10.13 1.77
C GLY A 28 -8.34 8.98 2.40
N ILE A 29 -9.67 9.06 2.38
CA ILE A 29 -10.55 7.96 2.83
C ILE A 29 -10.35 6.72 1.94
N GLY A 30 -10.34 6.89 0.61
CA GLY A 30 -10.08 5.80 -0.33
C GLY A 30 -8.71 5.14 -0.07
N LEU A 31 -7.66 5.93 0.09
CA LEU A 31 -6.32 5.44 0.41
C LEU A 31 -6.23 4.76 1.78
N SER A 32 -6.97 5.25 2.78
CA SER A 32 -7.08 4.62 4.10
C SER A 32 -7.72 3.22 4.00
N ILE A 33 -8.76 3.07 3.19
CA ILE A 33 -9.39 1.77 2.92
C ILE A 33 -8.40 0.83 2.25
N CYS A 34 -7.69 1.28 1.20
CA CYS A 34 -6.65 0.49 0.53
C CYS A 34 -5.55 0.03 1.51
N ARG A 35 -5.08 0.92 2.38
CA ARG A 35 -4.11 0.59 3.43
C ARG A 35 -4.64 -0.46 4.41
N LYS A 36 -5.91 -0.36 4.81
CA LYS A 36 -6.55 -1.36 5.70
C LYS A 36 -6.65 -2.73 5.04
N ILE A 37 -7.02 -2.77 3.75
CA ILE A 37 -7.04 -4.01 2.97
C ILE A 37 -5.65 -4.63 2.91
N LEU A 38 -4.64 -3.83 2.58
CA LEU A 38 -3.25 -4.30 2.53
C LEU A 38 -2.79 -4.87 3.88
N LYS A 39 -3.17 -4.21 4.99
CA LYS A 39 -2.89 -4.69 6.35
C LYS A 39 -3.57 -6.04 6.65
N LEU A 40 -4.80 -6.24 6.18
CA LEU A 40 -5.49 -7.54 6.31
C LEU A 40 -4.79 -8.65 5.52
N MET A 41 -4.11 -8.30 4.42
CA MET A 41 -3.30 -9.23 3.64
C MET A 41 -1.90 -9.49 4.25
N GLY A 42 -1.61 -8.96 5.45
CA GLY A 42 -0.27 -9.06 6.05
C GLY A 42 0.77 -8.14 5.40
N GLY A 43 0.33 -7.11 4.67
CA GLY A 43 1.20 -6.12 4.05
C GLY A 43 1.19 -4.77 4.76
N GLU A 44 2.13 -3.92 4.36
CA GLU A 44 2.31 -2.55 4.84
C GLU A 44 2.56 -1.58 3.70
N VAL A 45 2.20 -0.31 3.90
CA VAL A 45 2.44 0.76 2.94
C VAL A 45 3.00 2.01 3.62
N GLN A 46 3.99 2.62 2.98
CA GLN A 46 4.55 3.91 3.33
C GLN A 46 4.37 4.88 2.15
N TYR A 47 4.20 6.16 2.44
CA TYR A 47 4.27 7.22 1.43
C TYR A 47 5.61 7.93 1.57
N ILE A 48 6.43 7.88 0.51
CA ILE A 48 7.77 8.47 0.48
C ILE A 48 7.76 9.66 -0.47
N ARG A 49 8.26 10.79 0.02
CA ARG A 49 8.46 12.02 -0.76
C ARG A 49 9.94 12.41 -0.73
N GLU A 50 10.53 12.49 -1.91
CA GLU A 50 11.89 12.95 -2.17
C GLU A 50 11.84 14.17 -3.08
N SER A 51 12.98 14.81 -3.34
CA SER A 51 13.08 16.05 -4.11
C SER A 51 12.41 15.98 -5.49
N GLU A 52 12.59 14.86 -6.20
CA GLU A 52 12.15 14.70 -7.60
C GLU A 52 11.05 13.65 -7.78
N ARG A 53 10.60 13.01 -6.69
CA ARG A 53 9.64 11.91 -6.79
C ARG A 53 8.86 11.70 -5.51
N SER A 54 7.64 11.24 -5.67
CA SER A 54 6.88 10.66 -4.58
C SER A 54 6.23 9.35 -5.02
N PHE A 55 6.16 8.40 -4.09
CA PHE A 55 5.67 7.07 -4.37
C PHE A 55 5.17 6.35 -3.12
N PHE A 56 4.32 5.35 -3.35
CA PHE A 56 3.93 4.39 -2.33
C PHE A 56 4.92 3.23 -2.32
N HIS A 57 5.51 2.96 -1.17
CA HIS A 57 6.31 1.77 -0.93
C HIS A 57 5.45 0.72 -0.23
N ILE A 58 5.14 -0.36 -0.94
CA ILE A 58 4.27 -1.45 -0.48
C ILE A 58 5.13 -2.68 -0.22
N VAL A 59 5.00 -3.25 0.96
CA VAL A 59 5.59 -4.55 1.35
C VAL A 59 4.44 -5.51 1.61
N LEU A 60 4.49 -6.70 1.03
CA LEU A 60 3.46 -7.72 1.18
C LEU A 60 4.08 -9.10 1.08
N GLU A 61 3.68 -10.00 1.98
CA GLU A 61 4.00 -11.42 1.87
C GLU A 61 3.01 -12.10 0.94
N LEU A 62 3.52 -12.77 -0.11
CA LEU A 62 2.71 -13.58 -1.00
C LEU A 62 2.94 -15.07 -0.71
N PRO A 63 1.88 -15.89 -0.65
CA PRO A 63 2.05 -17.33 -0.51
C PRO A 63 2.84 -17.87 -1.70
N GLN A 64 3.90 -18.62 -1.42
CA GLN A 64 4.64 -19.32 -2.46
C GLN A 64 3.74 -20.44 -3.01
N PRO A 65 3.67 -20.63 -4.35
CA PRO A 65 3.00 -21.79 -4.90
C PRO A 65 3.65 -23.03 -4.29
N GLN A 66 2.89 -23.80 -3.53
CA GLN A 66 3.35 -25.09 -3.05
C GLN A 66 3.60 -25.93 -4.30
N GLN A 67 4.87 -26.24 -4.60
CA GLN A 67 5.17 -27.26 -5.61
C GLN A 67 4.35 -28.46 -5.18
N ALA A 68 3.32 -28.79 -5.97
CA ALA A 68 2.51 -29.96 -5.74
C ALA A 68 3.52 -31.09 -5.64
N ALA A 69 3.74 -31.59 -4.42
CA ALA A 69 4.63 -32.69 -4.19
C ALA A 69 4.13 -33.75 -5.15
N SER A 70 4.94 -34.05 -6.17
CA SER A 70 4.69 -35.16 -7.06
C SER A 70 4.54 -36.33 -6.11
N ARG A 71 3.29 -36.73 -5.86
CA ARG A 71 2.98 -37.98 -5.19
C ARG A 71 3.50 -39.03 -6.15
N GLY A 72 4.78 -39.34 -6.01
CA GLY A 72 5.38 -40.56 -6.52
C GLY A 72 4.66 -41.67 -5.80
N THR A 73 3.54 -42.10 -6.38
CA THR A 73 3.05 -43.45 -6.19
C THR A 73 4.04 -44.34 -6.93
N SER A 74 5.07 -44.78 -6.20
CA SER A 74 5.74 -46.03 -6.50
C SER A 74 5.03 -47.17 -5.79
#